data_AF-A0A9W7PYS8-F1
#
_entry.id   AF-A0A9W7PYS8-F1
#
_cell.length_a   1.000
_cell.length_b   1.000
_cell.length_c   1.000
_cell.angle_alpha   90.00
_cell.angle_beta   90.00
_cell.angle_gamma   90.00
#
_symmetry.space_group_name_H-M   'P 1'
#
loop_
_entity.id
_entity.type
_entity.pdbx_description
1 polymer ?
#
loop_
_entity_poly.entity_id
_entity_poly.type
_entity_poly.pdbx_seq_one_letter_code
_entity_poly.pdbx_strand_id
1 'polypeptide(L)'
;MGVSWRYFRGYEIVKHEENDFDEMIRYFNDGKLILTYITSGTLRTVFENYGIHIPIYNQYEPPNLKTLELVSPNKIVHACEDAIKILNEGINPEFEGFDGEKNLLWELDDLDGRNGGSRTIGELNERIIDKLEFIKSISNRGYYFIENDD
;
A
#
# COMPACT_ATOMS: atom_id res chain seq x y z
N MET A 1 -4.81 -15.64 2.92
CA MET A 1 -3.43 -15.27 2.53
C MET A 1 -3.31 -13.77 2.69
N GLY A 2 -2.29 -13.27 3.39
CA GLY A 2 -2.07 -11.84 3.58
C GLY A 2 -1.27 -11.25 2.42
N VAL A 3 -1.39 -9.94 2.21
CA VAL A 3 -0.52 -9.19 1.30
C VAL A 3 0.48 -8.41 2.16
N SER A 4 1.76 -8.44 1.82
CA SER A 4 2.79 -7.72 2.55
C SER A 4 3.24 -6.51 1.74
N TRP A 5 3.06 -5.33 2.29
CA TRP A 5 3.74 -4.13 1.80
C TRP A 5 5.06 -3.97 2.53
N ARG A 6 6.06 -3.46 1.84
CA ARG A 6 7.38 -3.16 2.39
C ARG A 6 7.60 -1.65 2.36
N TYR A 7 8.20 -1.12 3.42
CA TYR A 7 8.63 0.27 3.48
C TYR A 7 10.10 0.40 3.83
N PHE A 8 10.80 1.33 3.20
CA PHE A 8 12.24 1.53 3.35
C PHE A 8 12.64 2.97 3.03
N ARG A 9 13.83 3.42 3.46
CA ARG A 9 14.35 4.78 3.13
C ARG A 9 15.35 4.81 2.00
N GLY A 10 16.02 3.69 1.75
CA GLY A 10 16.99 3.56 0.68
C GLY A 10 17.09 2.12 0.23
N TYR A 11 17.69 1.93 -0.94
CA TYR A 11 17.98 0.62 -1.48
C TYR A 11 19.29 0.66 -2.27
N GLU A 12 19.89 -0.50 -2.45
CA GLU A 12 21.00 -0.75 -3.36
C GLU A 12 20.73 -2.06 -4.11
N ILE A 13 21.26 -2.18 -5.33
CA ILE A 13 21.27 -3.46 -6.05
C ILE A 13 22.68 -4.03 -5.93
N VAL A 14 22.77 -5.22 -5.34
CA VAL A 14 24.04 -5.86 -4.99
C VAL A 14 24.13 -7.22 -5.64
N LYS A 15 25.35 -7.69 -5.91
CA LYS A 15 25.57 -9.05 -6.38
C LYS A 15 25.19 -10.04 -5.28
N HIS A 16 24.40 -11.06 -5.61
CA HIS A 16 24.01 -12.10 -4.65
C HIS A 16 25.00 -13.27 -4.77
N GLU A 17 25.77 -13.56 -3.72
CA GLU A 17 26.83 -14.58 -3.78
C GLU A 17 26.34 -16.01 -3.48
N GLU A 18 25.11 -16.18 -2.95
CA GLU A 18 24.62 -17.44 -2.40
C GLU A 18 23.42 -18.10 -3.14
N ASN A 19 22.95 -17.59 -4.29
CA ASN A 19 21.82 -18.16 -5.05
C ASN A 19 22.06 -18.07 -6.58
N ASP A 20 21.20 -18.72 -7.37
CA ASP A 20 21.18 -18.66 -8.85
C ASP A 20 20.88 -17.26 -9.42
N PHE A 21 20.52 -16.29 -8.57
CA PHE A 21 20.28 -14.92 -8.96
C PHE A 21 21.60 -14.12 -8.93
N ASP A 22 21.94 -13.45 -10.04
CA ASP A 22 23.17 -12.66 -10.11
C ASP A 22 23.14 -11.42 -9.21
N GLU A 23 21.97 -10.80 -9.03
CA GLU A 23 21.79 -9.54 -8.31
C GLU A 23 20.51 -9.55 -7.46
N MET A 24 20.49 -8.78 -6.37
CA MET A 24 19.34 -8.63 -5.48
C MET A 24 19.15 -7.18 -5.04
N ILE A 25 17.92 -6.82 -4.68
CA ILE A 25 17.61 -5.55 -4.05
C ILE A 25 17.86 -5.65 -2.54
N ARG A 26 18.79 -4.85 -2.04
CA ARG A 26 19.06 -4.67 -0.62
C ARG A 26 18.36 -3.40 -0.12
N TYR A 27 17.36 -3.56 0.75
CA TYR A 27 16.64 -2.45 1.36
C TYR A 27 17.31 -1.97 2.67
N PHE A 28 17.27 -0.66 2.92
CA PHE A 28 17.79 -0.02 4.12
C PHE A 28 16.71 0.66 4.94
N ASN A 29 16.82 0.53 6.27
CA ASN A 29 15.78 0.94 7.21
C ASN A 29 14.45 0.29 6.82
N ASP A 30 14.48 -1.02 6.59
CA ASP A 30 13.38 -1.82 6.07
C ASP A 30 12.36 -2.18 7.15
N GLY A 31 11.10 -2.28 6.76
CA GLY A 31 10.03 -2.80 7.58
C GLY A 31 8.88 -3.32 6.73
N LYS A 32 7.99 -4.09 7.36
CA LYS A 32 6.84 -4.72 6.70
C LYS A 32 5.53 -4.23 7.29
N LEU A 33 4.55 -4.03 6.43
CA LEU A 33 3.16 -3.77 6.76
C LEU A 33 2.33 -4.96 6.27
N ILE A 34 1.89 -5.79 7.22
CA ILE A 34 1.08 -6.98 6.93
C ILE A 34 -0.39 -6.55 6.83
N LEU A 35 -1.00 -6.84 5.68
CA LEU A 35 -2.38 -6.49 5.36
C LEU A 35 -3.18 -7.74 5.00
N THR A 36 -4.49 -7.69 5.22
CA THR A 36 -5.38 -8.66 4.58
C THR A 36 -5.49 -8.33 3.09
N TYR A 37 -5.92 -9.30 2.27
CA TYR A 37 -6.15 -9.05 0.84
C TYR A 37 -7.14 -7.91 0.59
N ILE A 38 -8.25 -7.90 1.35
CA ILE A 38 -9.29 -6.87 1.27
C ILE A 38 -8.67 -5.51 1.61
N THR A 39 -8.01 -5.37 2.77
CA THR A 39 -7.40 -4.11 3.19
C THR A 39 -6.34 -3.61 2.19
N SER A 40 -5.54 -4.52 1.62
CA SER A 40 -4.56 -4.17 0.59
C SER A 40 -5.25 -3.67 -0.68
N GLY A 41 -6.31 -4.35 -1.13
CA GLY A 41 -7.10 -3.93 -2.29
C GLY A 41 -7.72 -2.55 -2.09
N THR A 42 -8.36 -2.32 -0.94
CA THR A 42 -8.96 -1.02 -0.60
C THR A 42 -7.92 0.10 -0.58
N LEU A 43 -6.74 -0.15 0.00
CA LEU A 43 -5.65 0.83 0.00
C LEU A 43 -5.15 1.14 -1.42
N ARG A 44 -5.06 0.13 -2.31
CA ARG A 44 -4.74 0.38 -3.71
C ARG A 44 -5.77 1.31 -4.33
N THR A 45 -7.06 0.97 -4.28
CA THR A 45 -8.15 1.80 -4.82
C THR A 45 -8.09 3.24 -4.31
N VAL A 46 -7.82 3.43 -3.01
CA VAL A 46 -7.62 4.77 -2.44
C VAL A 46 -6.47 5.52 -3.13
N PHE A 47 -5.32 4.88 -3.36
CA PHE A 47 -4.19 5.50 -4.04
C PHE A 47 -4.40 5.70 -5.55
N GLU A 48 -5.11 4.78 -6.21
CA GLU A 48 -5.47 4.89 -7.64
C GLU A 48 -6.27 6.16 -7.92
N ASN A 49 -7.17 6.54 -7.01
CA ASN A 49 -7.95 7.78 -7.06
C ASN A 49 -7.07 9.05 -7.13
N TYR A 50 -5.81 8.97 -6.70
CA TYR A 50 -4.83 10.06 -6.79
C TYR A 50 -3.80 9.84 -7.92
N GLY A 51 -4.05 8.88 -8.81
CA GLY A 51 -3.14 8.50 -9.88
C GLY A 51 -1.87 7.82 -9.39
N ILE A 52 -1.90 7.19 -8.21
CA ILE A 52 -0.75 6.55 -7.58
C ILE A 52 -0.85 5.04 -7.71
N HIS A 53 0.12 4.45 -8.42
CA HIS A 53 0.32 3.00 -8.45
C HIS A 53 1.46 2.64 -7.49
N ILE A 54 1.17 1.88 -6.43
CA ILE A 54 2.21 1.35 -5.54
C ILE A 54 2.98 0.27 -6.32
N PRO A 55 4.29 0.44 -6.56
CA PRO A 55 5.03 -0.50 -7.39
C PRO A 55 5.23 -1.82 -6.66
N ILE A 56 5.29 -2.89 -7.44
CA ILE A 56 5.49 -4.27 -6.96
C ILE A 56 6.93 -4.67 -7.33
N TYR A 57 7.69 -5.20 -6.38
CA TYR A 57 9.02 -5.74 -6.65
C TYR A 57 9.25 -7.06 -5.93
N ASN A 58 9.92 -7.98 -6.64
CA ASN A 58 10.58 -9.13 -6.05
C ASN A 58 12.02 -8.74 -5.70
N GLN A 59 12.43 -8.95 -4.44
CA GLN A 59 13.78 -8.60 -3.98
C GLN A 59 14.89 -9.38 -4.69
N TYR A 60 14.60 -10.54 -5.28
CA TYR A 60 15.54 -11.40 -5.99
C TYR A 60 15.53 -11.19 -7.50
N GLU A 61 14.62 -10.36 -8.02
CA GLU A 61 14.51 -10.03 -9.44
C GLU A 61 14.57 -8.51 -9.63
N PRO A 62 15.74 -7.88 -9.40
CA PRO A 62 15.88 -6.45 -9.62
C PRO A 62 15.60 -6.08 -11.09
N PRO A 63 15.04 -4.88 -11.36
CA PRO A 63 14.78 -4.46 -12.73
C PRO A 63 16.09 -4.29 -13.52
N ASN A 64 16.02 -4.55 -14.83
CA ASN A 64 17.17 -4.45 -15.74
C ASN A 64 17.89 -3.09 -15.70
N LEU A 65 17.14 -2.01 -15.48
CA LEU A 65 17.66 -0.64 -15.38
C LEU A 65 18.33 -0.34 -14.03
N LYS A 66 18.37 -1.32 -13.12
CA LYS A 66 18.94 -1.23 -11.78
C LYS A 66 18.45 -0.03 -10.96
N THR A 67 17.22 0.40 -11.24
CA THR A 67 16.57 1.54 -10.59
C THR A 67 15.13 1.17 -10.33
N LEU A 68 14.65 1.41 -9.11
CA LEU A 68 13.24 1.26 -8.75
C LEU A 68 12.48 2.55 -9.08
N GLU A 69 11.34 2.40 -9.75
CA GLU A 69 10.38 3.46 -10.07
C GLU A 69 9.46 3.69 -8.86
N LEU A 70 10.00 4.38 -7.86
CA LEU A 70 9.31 4.60 -6.59
C LEU A 70 8.39 5.83 -6.62
N VAL A 71 7.26 5.74 -5.93
CA VAL A 71 6.37 6.88 -5.70
C VAL A 71 6.98 7.78 -4.63
N SER A 72 7.04 9.09 -4.90
CA SER A 72 7.54 10.07 -3.94
C SER A 72 6.75 10.01 -2.62
N PRO A 73 7.42 9.96 -1.45
CA PRO A 73 6.74 9.94 -0.16
C PRO A 73 5.79 11.13 0.03
N ASN A 74 6.14 12.30 -0.52
CA ASN A 74 5.27 13.48 -0.45
C ASN A 74 3.93 13.26 -1.16
N LYS A 75 3.92 12.56 -2.32
CA LYS A 75 2.67 12.23 -3.02
C LYS A 75 1.80 11.30 -2.18
N ILE A 76 2.41 10.32 -1.52
CA ILE A 76 1.70 9.40 -0.61
C ILE A 76 1.09 10.17 0.57
N VAL A 77 1.84 11.09 1.18
CA VAL A 77 1.35 11.93 2.29
C VAL A 77 0.10 12.70 1.87
N HIS A 78 0.12 13.39 0.74
CA HIS A 78 -1.01 14.20 0.27
C HIS A 78 -2.24 13.31 -0.01
N ALA A 79 -2.05 12.17 -0.68
CA ALA A 79 -3.13 11.21 -0.93
C ALA A 79 -3.73 10.68 0.38
N CYS A 80 -2.90 10.36 1.38
CA CYS A 80 -3.40 9.93 2.69
C CYS A 80 -4.18 11.04 3.40
N GLU A 81 -3.69 12.29 3.41
CA GLU A 81 -4.38 13.42 4.05
C GLU A 81 -5.77 13.66 3.46
N ASP A 82 -5.85 13.69 2.13
CA ASP A 82 -7.12 13.88 1.42
C ASP A 82 -8.07 12.69 1.63
N ALA A 83 -7.58 11.44 1.54
CA ALA A 83 -8.40 10.25 1.74
C ALA A 83 -8.94 10.16 3.17
N ILE A 84 -8.11 10.44 4.17
CA ILE A 84 -8.52 10.48 5.58
C ILE A 84 -9.62 11.53 5.79
N LYS A 85 -9.50 12.71 5.16
CA LYS A 85 -10.54 13.74 5.24
C LYS A 85 -11.87 13.23 4.67
N ILE A 86 -11.84 12.63 3.48
CA ILE A 86 -13.03 12.06 2.82
C ILE A 86 -13.70 10.98 3.70
N LEU A 87 -12.90 10.07 4.27
CA LEU A 87 -13.38 8.97 5.11
C LEU A 87 -13.93 9.43 6.46
N ASN A 88 -13.51 10.60 6.96
CA ASN A 88 -14.07 11.20 8.17
C ASN A 88 -15.37 11.96 7.91
N GLU A 89 -15.56 12.49 6.70
CA GLU A 89 -16.75 13.27 6.32
C GLU A 89 -17.91 12.38 5.83
N GLY A 90 -17.64 11.15 5.39
CA GLY A 90 -18.64 10.24 4.82
C GLY A 90 -18.52 8.78 5.28
N ILE A 91 -19.66 8.07 5.31
CA ILE A 91 -19.72 6.62 5.52
C ILE A 91 -19.65 5.94 4.16
N ASN A 92 -18.67 5.06 3.95
CA ASN A 92 -18.40 4.38 2.68
C ASN A 92 -18.34 5.30 1.43
N PRO A 93 -17.45 6.29 1.38
CA PRO A 93 -17.31 7.14 0.19
C PRO A 93 -16.81 6.36 -1.03
N GLU A 94 -17.16 6.85 -2.22
CA GLU A 94 -16.68 6.30 -3.49
C GLU A 94 -15.27 6.82 -3.82
N PHE A 95 -14.44 5.96 -4.38
CA PHE A 95 -13.12 6.29 -4.93
C PHE A 95 -13.04 5.85 -6.39
N GLU A 96 -12.37 6.65 -7.21
CA GLU A 96 -12.19 6.38 -8.65
C GLU A 96 -10.95 5.50 -8.88
N GLY A 97 -11.11 4.37 -9.56
CA GLY A 97 -10.00 3.51 -9.97
C GLY A 97 -9.30 4.03 -11.22
N PHE A 98 -8.23 3.35 -11.66
CA PHE A 98 -7.54 3.70 -12.90
C PHE A 98 -8.36 3.48 -14.19
N ASP A 99 -9.42 2.66 -14.11
CA ASP A 99 -10.41 2.49 -15.17
C ASP A 99 -11.38 3.68 -15.30
N GLY A 100 -11.32 4.64 -14.37
CA GLY A 100 -12.23 5.77 -14.28
C GLY A 100 -13.58 5.43 -13.65
N GLU A 101 -13.76 4.19 -13.17
CA GLU A 101 -14.98 3.78 -12.48
C GLU A 101 -14.91 4.16 -11.00
N LYS A 102 -16.00 4.72 -10.49
CA LYS A 102 -16.16 5.02 -9.07
C LYS A 102 -16.78 3.85 -8.37
N ASN A 103 -16.11 3.36 -7.34
CA ASN A 103 -16.54 2.21 -6.57
C ASN A 103 -16.56 2.55 -5.09
N LEU A 104 -17.52 1.97 -4.37
CA LEU A 104 -17.52 1.98 -2.91
C LEU A 104 -16.30 1.21 -2.42
N LEU A 105 -15.76 1.61 -1.26
CA LEU A 105 -14.63 0.89 -0.67
C LEU A 105 -15.04 -0.47 -0.10
N TRP A 106 -16.31 -0.59 0.32
CA TRP A 106 -16.84 -1.76 1.00
C TRP A 106 -18.16 -2.19 0.38
N GLU A 107 -18.29 -3.48 0.15
CA GLU A 107 -19.54 -4.15 -0.18
C GLU A 107 -20.20 -4.70 1.10
N LEU A 108 -21.51 -4.99 1.03
CA LEU A 108 -22.22 -5.59 2.17
C LEU A 108 -21.63 -6.96 2.57
N ASP A 109 -21.06 -7.68 1.61
CA ASP A 109 -20.41 -8.98 1.84
C ASP A 109 -19.10 -8.85 2.64
N ASP A 110 -18.46 -7.68 2.66
CA ASP A 110 -17.25 -7.43 3.47
C ASP A 110 -17.55 -7.37 4.97
N LEU A 111 -18.82 -7.25 5.36
CA LEU A 111 -19.28 -7.27 6.74
C LEU A 111 -19.39 -8.70 7.30
N ASP A 112 -19.34 -9.74 6.46
CA ASP A 112 -19.49 -11.13 6.90
C ASP A 112 -18.19 -11.57 7.61
N GLY A 113 -18.21 -11.51 8.95
CA GLY A 113 -17.07 -11.57 9.87
C GLY A 113 -16.17 -12.83 9.85
N ARG A 114 -16.16 -13.62 8.77
CA ARG A 114 -15.31 -14.78 8.53
C ARG A 114 -13.81 -14.46 8.47
N ASN A 115 -13.44 -13.19 8.31
CA ASN A 115 -12.04 -12.73 8.20
C ASN A 115 -11.57 -11.79 9.34
N GLY A 116 -12.21 -11.80 10.52
CA GLY A 116 -11.72 -11.00 11.66
C GLY A 116 -12.44 -9.66 11.91
N GLY A 117 -13.74 -9.62 11.58
CA GLY A 117 -14.75 -8.90 12.36
C GLY A 117 -14.68 -7.37 12.36
N SER A 118 -15.27 -6.74 11.34
CA SER A 118 -15.93 -5.45 11.54
C SER A 118 -17.43 -5.68 11.51
N ARG A 119 -18.17 -5.12 12.48
CA ARG A 119 -19.64 -5.24 12.57
C ARG A 119 -20.35 -4.20 11.70
N THR A 120 -19.66 -3.13 11.30
CA THR A 120 -20.22 -2.03 10.52
C THR A 120 -19.22 -1.48 9.50
N ILE A 121 -19.73 -0.79 8.47
CA ILE A 121 -18.89 -0.07 7.51
C ILE A 121 -18.09 1.06 8.19
N GLY A 122 -18.64 1.70 9.23
CA GLY A 122 -17.90 2.69 10.02
C GLY A 122 -16.61 2.12 10.63
N GLU A 123 -16.68 0.93 11.21
CA GLU A 123 -15.48 0.25 11.75
C GLU A 123 -14.47 -0.15 10.65
N LEU A 124 -14.94 -0.43 9.43
CA LEU A 124 -14.05 -0.67 8.28
C LEU A 124 -13.35 0.64 7.84
N ASN A 125 -14.08 1.76 7.77
CA ASN A 125 -13.51 3.08 7.52
C ASN A 125 -12.44 3.43 8.55
N GLU A 126 -12.73 3.28 9.85
CA GLU A 126 -11.77 3.56 10.93
C GLU A 126 -10.48 2.73 10.77
N ARG A 127 -10.61 1.44 10.44
CA ARG A 127 -9.44 0.58 10.18
C ARG A 127 -8.61 1.05 9.00
N ILE A 128 -9.22 1.52 7.92
CA ILE A 128 -8.48 2.08 6.79
C ILE A 128 -7.84 3.40 7.15
N ILE A 129 -8.53 4.26 7.88
CA ILE A 129 -7.97 5.52 8.40
C ILE A 129 -6.72 5.22 9.23
N ASP A 130 -6.75 4.25 10.14
CA ASP A 130 -5.58 3.85 10.94
C ASP A 130 -4.39 3.41 10.06
N LYS A 131 -4.65 2.69 8.97
CA LYS A 131 -3.60 2.31 8.01
C LYS A 131 -3.07 3.49 7.23
N LEU A 132 -3.94 4.39 6.78
CA LEU A 132 -3.55 5.61 6.08
C LEU A 132 -2.74 6.54 6.99
N GLU A 133 -3.11 6.67 8.26
CA GLU A 133 -2.35 7.43 9.27
C GLU A 133 -0.94 6.84 9.47
N PHE A 134 -0.85 5.51 9.57
CA PHE A 134 0.45 4.84 9.64
C PHE A 134 1.29 5.11 8.37
N ILE A 135 0.72 4.90 7.18
CA ILE A 135 1.40 5.12 5.90
C ILE A 135 1.84 6.58 5.75
N LYS A 136 0.98 7.54 6.11
CA LYS A 136 1.28 8.97 6.14
C LYS A 136 2.46 9.28 7.07
N SER A 137 2.42 8.77 8.31
CA SER A 137 3.47 8.98 9.30
C SER A 137 4.83 8.45 8.83
N ILE A 138 4.85 7.26 8.24
CA ILE A 138 6.07 6.65 7.68
C ILE A 138 6.55 7.42 6.45
N SER A 139 5.65 7.82 5.54
CA SER A 139 5.98 8.60 4.34
C SER A 139 6.53 9.99 4.68
N ASN A 140 5.98 10.65 5.71
CA ASN A 140 6.49 11.94 6.23
C ASN A 140 7.95 11.84 6.73
N ARG A 141 8.42 10.64 7.07
CA ARG A 141 9.82 10.38 7.47
C ARG A 141 10.72 10.05 6.26
N GLY A 142 10.18 10.16 5.04
CA GLY A 142 10.88 9.91 3.78
C GLY A 142 11.05 8.43 3.46
N TYR A 143 10.09 7.59 3.87
CA TYR A 143 10.05 6.18 3.49
C TYR A 143 9.23 5.99 2.22
N TYR A 144 9.69 5.10 1.35
CA TYR A 144 8.98 4.61 0.17
C TYR A 144 8.18 3.37 0.54
N PHE A 145 7.13 3.09 -0.25
CA PHE A 145 6.32 1.89 -0.14
C PHE A 145 6.37 1.10 -1.45
N ILE A 146 6.46 -0.22 -1.32
CA ILE A 146 6.31 -1.17 -2.42
C ILE A 146 5.44 -2.33 -1.93
N GLU A 147 4.87 -3.07 -2.86
CA GLU A 147 4.35 -4.39 -2.54
C GLU A 147 5.41 -5.45 -2.78
N ASN A 148 5.45 -6.44 -1.89
CA ASN A 148 6.38 -7.55 -2.01
C ASN A 148 5.73 -8.63 -2.88
N ASP A 149 6.37 -8.96 -3.99
CA ASP A 149 6.08 -10.16 -4.77
C ASP A 149 6.93 -11.29 -4.18
N ASP A 150 6.40 -11.95 -3.15
CA ASP A 150 7.03 -13.10 -2.46
C ASP A 150 6.66 -14.43 -3.13
#